data_AF-A0A930ASH3-F1
#
_entry.id   AF-A0A930ASH3-F1
#
_cell.length_a   1.000
_cell.length_b   1.000
_cell.length_c   1.000
_cell.angle_alpha   90.00
_cell.angle_beta   90.00
_cell.angle_gamma   90.00
#
_symmetry.space_group_name_H-M   'P 1'
#
loop_
_entity.id
_entity.type
_entity.pdbx_description
1 polymer ?
#
loop_
_entity_poly.entity_id
_entity_poly.type
_entity_poly.pdbx_seq_one_letter_code
_entity_poly.pdbx_strand_id
1 'polypeptide(L)'
;MILGMLKKKYRWFKAIMVALLVFSVGASLLLVHAEDEGIEETSDSSEITPTLLRAPSTTEIYLDGVSGDDTNDGSTATNAVKTFEKAKEIATANQTITTIWVTGTVPVSGEISLAGTNAILKRESAFTDYLLETQADTIFHDITVDGNKDNITATGSIYSLIRVANAIATIQDGTVLENNEARHSNIGTGGAVTIEAGTLNMTGGYIHDNQANWGGAIYLGGRANFNMSGGVIENNHAVSDGSK
;
A
#
# COMPACT_ATOMS: atom_id res chain seq x y z
N MET A 1 -13.88 33.11 -26.16
CA MET A 1 -12.46 32.72 -25.98
C MET A 1 -12.26 31.37 -25.26
N ILE A 2 -13.31 30.67 -24.81
CA ILE A 2 -13.20 29.40 -24.05
C ILE A 2 -13.39 28.14 -24.93
N LEU A 3 -14.07 28.25 -26.07
CA LEU A 3 -14.36 27.11 -26.96
C LEU A 3 -13.15 26.63 -27.80
N GLY A 4 -12.14 27.49 -28.00
CA GLY A 4 -10.91 27.16 -28.72
C GLY A 4 -9.90 26.35 -27.92
N MET A 5 -9.97 26.40 -26.58
CA MET A 5 -9.03 25.72 -25.69
C MET A 5 -9.40 24.24 -25.46
N LEU A 6 -10.68 23.87 -25.55
CA LEU A 6 -11.12 22.47 -25.44
C LEU A 6 -10.73 21.61 -26.66
N LYS A 7 -10.74 22.18 -27.88
CA LYS A 7 -10.39 21.43 -29.10
C LYS A 7 -8.89 21.08 -29.20
N LYS A 8 -8.00 21.83 -28.52
CA LYS A 8 -6.56 21.51 -28.48
C LYS A 8 -6.23 20.36 -27.52
N LYS A 9 -6.88 20.29 -26.35
CA LYS A 9 -6.71 19.17 -25.40
C LYS A 9 -7.22 17.84 -25.99
N TYR A 10 -8.36 17.83 -26.67
CA TYR A 10 -8.91 16.62 -27.30
C TYR A 10 -8.09 16.08 -28.50
N ARG A 11 -7.26 16.92 -29.13
CA ARG A 11 -6.38 16.53 -30.24
C ARG A 11 -5.10 15.84 -29.79
N TRP A 12 -4.60 16.16 -28.59
CA TRP A 12 -3.43 15.51 -28.00
C TRP A 12 -3.76 14.13 -27.41
N PHE A 13 -4.94 13.97 -26.81
CA PHE A 13 -5.41 12.66 -26.33
C PHE A 13 -5.62 11.63 -27.44
N LYS A 14 -5.95 12.06 -28.67
CA LYS A 14 -6.03 11.15 -29.84
C LYS A 14 -4.67 10.76 -30.43
N ALA A 15 -3.63 11.57 -30.21
CA ALA A 15 -2.29 11.27 -30.74
C ALA A 15 -1.54 10.21 -29.90
N ILE A 16 -1.88 10.08 -28.61
CA ILE A 16 -1.26 9.11 -27.70
C ILE A 16 -1.91 7.71 -27.82
N MET A 17 -3.15 7.62 -28.32
CA MET A 17 -3.87 6.35 -28.54
C MET A 17 -3.61 5.69 -29.91
N VAL A 18 -2.61 6.13 -30.68
CA VAL A 18 -2.28 5.58 -32.02
C VAL A 18 -0.86 5.00 -32.09
N ALA A 19 -0.09 5.02 -31.00
CA ALA A 19 1.22 4.40 -30.93
C ALA A 19 1.19 3.10 -30.11
N LEU A 20 0.45 2.09 -30.58
CA LEU A 20 0.65 0.69 -30.21
C LEU A 20 -0.04 -0.20 -31.26
N LEU A 21 0.72 -1.13 -31.83
CA LEU A 21 0.37 -2.21 -32.77
C LEU A 21 0.29 -1.84 -34.27
N VAL A 22 1.47 -1.76 -34.88
CA VAL A 22 1.70 -2.32 -36.22
C VAL A 22 2.66 -3.50 -36.08
N PHE A 23 2.12 -4.72 -36.16
CA PHE A 23 2.84 -5.87 -36.71
C PHE A 23 1.87 -6.55 -37.70
N SER A 24 2.06 -6.21 -38.98
CA SER A 24 1.75 -7.04 -40.14
C SER A 24 2.56 -8.36 -40.01
N VAL A 25 2.08 -9.55 -40.36
CA VAL A 25 1.77 -10.07 -41.71
C VAL A 25 0.82 -11.26 -41.58
N GLY A 26 -0.14 -11.43 -42.50
CA GLY A 26 -0.90 -12.68 -42.64
C GLY A 26 -2.02 -12.58 -43.66
N ALA A 27 -1.67 -12.79 -44.92
CA ALA A 27 -2.45 -12.65 -46.16
C ALA A 27 -3.96 -12.99 -46.14
N SER A 28 -4.73 -12.19 -46.88
CA SER A 28 -5.91 -12.67 -47.63
C SER A 28 -5.86 -12.07 -49.02
N LEU A 29 -5.44 -12.88 -49.99
CA LEU A 29 -5.70 -12.63 -51.40
C LEU A 29 -5.82 -14.00 -52.09
N LEU A 30 -7.04 -14.42 -52.38
CA LEU A 30 -7.29 -15.48 -53.35
C LEU A 30 -8.24 -14.92 -54.41
N LEU A 31 -7.69 -14.71 -55.61
CA LEU A 31 -8.46 -14.56 -56.83
C LEU A 31 -7.83 -15.49 -57.87
N VAL A 32 -8.45 -16.65 -58.12
CA VAL A 32 -8.40 -17.36 -59.41
C VAL A 32 -9.76 -18.04 -59.63
N HIS A 33 -10.22 -17.94 -60.88
CA HIS A 33 -11.46 -18.47 -61.43
C HIS A 33 -11.31 -19.92 -61.94
N ALA A 34 -12.45 -20.61 -61.99
CA ALA A 34 -12.87 -21.74 -62.87
C ALA A 34 -12.78 -23.19 -62.35
N GLU A 35 -13.99 -23.75 -62.18
CA GLU A 35 -14.51 -25.11 -62.50
C GLU A 35 -13.71 -26.37 -62.10
N ASP A 36 -14.27 -27.18 -61.19
CA ASP A 36 -14.83 -28.53 -61.49
C ASP A 36 -15.29 -29.21 -60.17
N GLU A 37 -16.16 -30.19 -60.29
CA GLU A 37 -17.09 -30.71 -59.28
C GLU A 37 -16.51 -31.42 -58.04
N GLY A 38 -17.25 -31.27 -56.93
CA GLY A 38 -17.58 -32.34 -55.97
C GLY A 38 -16.45 -32.94 -55.13
N ILE A 39 -16.53 -32.77 -53.79
CA ILE A 39 -16.42 -33.80 -52.74
C ILE A 39 -16.51 -33.07 -51.38
N GLU A 40 -17.33 -33.60 -50.47
CA GLU A 40 -17.54 -33.09 -49.10
C GLU A 40 -16.22 -33.02 -48.31
N GLU A 41 -15.83 -31.80 -47.90
CA GLU A 41 -14.80 -31.60 -46.86
C GLU A 41 -15.40 -31.87 -45.48
N THR A 42 -14.98 -32.96 -44.84
CA THR A 42 -15.00 -33.04 -43.37
C THR A 42 -13.74 -32.34 -42.85
N SER A 43 -13.81 -31.02 -42.64
CA SER A 43 -12.75 -30.27 -41.97
C SER A 43 -12.94 -30.34 -40.46
N ASP A 44 -12.14 -31.17 -39.80
CA ASP A 44 -11.94 -31.14 -38.36
C ASP A 44 -11.16 -29.86 -38.02
N SER A 45 -11.89 -28.76 -37.81
CA SER A 45 -11.33 -27.51 -37.33
C SER A 45 -11.12 -27.61 -35.82
N SER A 46 -9.97 -28.13 -35.40
CA SER A 46 -9.52 -27.95 -34.02
C SER A 46 -9.36 -26.45 -33.77
N GLU A 47 -10.34 -25.83 -33.09
CA GLU A 47 -10.25 -24.46 -32.58
C GLU A 47 -9.04 -24.36 -31.66
N ILE A 48 -7.96 -23.80 -32.18
CA ILE A 48 -6.83 -23.38 -31.35
C ILE A 48 -7.26 -22.07 -30.70
N THR A 49 -8.01 -22.16 -29.60
CA THR A 49 -8.24 -20.99 -28.74
C THR A 49 -6.88 -20.48 -28.27
N PRO A 50 -6.47 -19.23 -28.61
CA PRO A 50 -5.26 -18.67 -28.04
C PRO A 50 -5.55 -18.47 -26.55
N THR A 51 -5.01 -19.36 -25.70
CA THR A 51 -4.88 -19.07 -24.28
C THR A 51 -3.99 -17.85 -24.16
N LEU A 52 -4.60 -16.69 -23.99
CA LEU A 52 -3.92 -15.49 -23.51
C LEU A 52 -3.29 -15.86 -22.17
N LEU A 53 -1.97 -16.08 -22.18
CA LEU A 53 -1.18 -16.22 -20.96
C LEU A 53 -1.32 -14.89 -20.20
N ARG A 54 -2.24 -14.83 -19.24
CA ARG A 54 -2.35 -13.70 -18.32
C ARG A 54 -1.02 -13.67 -17.55
N ALA A 55 -0.21 -12.63 -17.78
CA ALA A 55 0.93 -12.37 -16.90
C ALA A 55 0.42 -12.37 -15.44
N PRO A 56 1.13 -12.99 -14.48
CA PRO A 56 0.68 -13.02 -13.10
C PRO A 56 0.40 -11.58 -12.64
N SER A 57 -0.83 -11.31 -12.22
CA SER A 57 -1.18 -10.04 -11.60
C SER A 57 -0.48 -10.00 -10.25
N THR A 58 0.42 -9.03 -10.06
CA THR A 58 1.05 -8.81 -8.75
C THR A 58 -0.03 -8.33 -7.77
N THR A 59 -0.12 -9.02 -6.64
CA THR A 59 -1.04 -8.65 -5.55
C THR A 59 -0.35 -7.82 -4.47
N GLU A 60 0.97 -7.65 -4.58
CA GLU A 60 1.81 -7.08 -3.55
C GLU A 60 2.87 -6.18 -4.18
N ILE A 61 3.24 -5.11 -3.46
CA ILE A 61 4.39 -4.26 -3.76
C ILE A 61 5.16 -3.94 -2.47
N TYR A 62 6.39 -3.47 -2.60
CA TYR A 62 7.29 -3.16 -1.49
C TYR A 62 7.60 -1.66 -1.42
N LEU A 63 7.63 -1.14 -0.20
CA LEU A 63 7.88 0.26 0.16
C LEU A 63 8.99 0.33 1.20
N ASP A 64 10.07 1.04 0.88
CA ASP A 64 11.21 1.28 1.75
C ASP A 64 11.51 2.78 1.79
N GLY A 65 11.09 3.44 2.87
CA GLY A 65 11.30 4.89 3.04
C GLY A 65 12.75 5.33 3.20
N VAL A 66 13.67 4.38 3.41
CA VAL A 66 15.09 4.64 3.63
C VAL A 66 15.86 4.42 2.34
N SER A 67 15.87 3.19 1.84
CA SER A 67 16.70 2.72 0.73
C SER A 67 15.94 2.61 -0.60
N GLY A 68 14.61 2.73 -0.61
CA GLY A 68 13.80 2.65 -1.82
C GLY A 68 14.04 3.80 -2.80
N ASP A 69 13.55 3.61 -4.03
CA ASP A 69 13.63 4.55 -5.15
C ASP A 69 12.30 4.59 -5.91
N ASP A 70 11.72 5.77 -6.11
CA ASP A 70 10.43 5.95 -6.79
C ASP A 70 10.47 5.73 -8.31
N THR A 71 11.66 5.50 -8.87
CA THR A 71 11.82 4.99 -10.24
C THR A 71 11.60 3.48 -10.34
N ASN A 72 11.59 2.76 -9.21
CA ASN A 72 11.28 1.33 -9.16
C ASN A 72 9.77 1.06 -9.31
N ASP A 73 9.44 -0.20 -9.59
CA ASP A 73 8.06 -0.68 -9.72
C ASP A 73 7.50 -1.32 -8.44
N GLY A 74 8.31 -1.46 -7.39
CA GLY A 74 7.90 -2.06 -6.13
C GLY A 74 7.68 -3.57 -6.20
N SER A 75 8.04 -4.25 -7.29
CA SER A 75 7.72 -5.68 -7.50
C SER A 75 8.45 -6.65 -6.56
N THR A 76 9.54 -6.20 -5.92
CA THR A 76 10.34 -6.97 -4.97
C THR A 76 10.89 -6.05 -3.89
N ALA A 77 11.31 -6.61 -2.75
CA ALA A 77 11.91 -5.83 -1.67
C ALA A 77 13.17 -5.05 -2.11
N THR A 78 13.99 -5.61 -3.01
CA THR A 78 15.18 -4.92 -3.55
C THR A 78 14.83 -3.80 -4.54
N ASN A 79 13.66 -3.90 -5.19
CA ASN A 79 13.12 -2.87 -6.07
C ASN A 79 11.96 -2.12 -5.38
N ALA A 80 12.03 -1.93 -4.07
CA ALA A 80 11.02 -1.19 -3.34
C ALA A 80 10.94 0.27 -3.84
N VAL A 81 9.72 0.80 -3.87
CA VAL A 81 9.51 2.25 -4.03
C VAL A 81 9.88 2.98 -2.74
N LYS A 82 10.12 4.29 -2.82
CA LYS A 82 10.59 5.08 -1.67
C LYS A 82 9.46 5.70 -0.87
N THR A 83 8.48 6.29 -1.56
CA THR A 83 7.49 7.16 -0.93
C THR A 83 6.13 6.50 -0.82
N PHE A 84 5.36 6.91 0.20
CA PHE A 84 3.97 6.50 0.36
C PHE A 84 3.14 6.90 -0.87
N GLU A 85 3.38 8.10 -1.39
CA GLU A 85 2.72 8.63 -2.59
C GLU A 85 2.94 7.73 -3.80
N LYS A 86 4.19 7.27 -4.01
CA LYS A 86 4.50 6.36 -5.12
C LYS A 86 3.83 5.00 -4.96
N ALA A 87 3.86 4.44 -3.76
CA ALA A 87 3.18 3.16 -3.48
C ALA A 87 1.66 3.27 -3.73
N LYS A 88 1.04 4.36 -3.29
CA LYS A 88 -0.39 4.65 -3.55
C LYS A 88 -0.68 4.82 -5.04
N GLU A 89 0.17 5.52 -5.79
CA GLU A 89 0.03 5.68 -7.24
C GLU A 89 -0.05 4.33 -7.95
N ILE A 90 0.88 3.42 -7.60
CA ILE A 90 0.94 2.07 -8.18
C ILE A 90 -0.30 1.26 -7.80
N ALA A 91 -0.68 1.24 -6.52
CA ALA A 91 -1.88 0.53 -6.05
C ALA A 91 -3.18 1.09 -6.65
N THR A 92 -3.22 2.40 -6.95
CA THR A 92 -4.36 3.03 -7.65
C THR A 92 -4.43 2.57 -9.10
N ALA A 93 -3.29 2.52 -9.79
CA ALA A 93 -3.19 2.10 -11.19
C ALA A 93 -3.42 0.58 -11.37
N ASN A 94 -3.11 -0.22 -10.35
CA ASN A 94 -3.32 -1.65 -10.35
C ASN A 94 -4.11 -2.13 -9.12
N GLN A 95 -5.42 -2.22 -9.29
CA GLN A 95 -6.37 -2.62 -8.24
C GLN A 95 -6.27 -4.11 -7.82
N THR A 96 -5.41 -4.91 -8.44
CA THR A 96 -5.10 -6.27 -7.93
C THR A 96 -4.17 -6.23 -6.73
N ILE A 97 -3.48 -5.10 -6.50
CA ILE A 97 -2.61 -4.92 -5.34
C ILE A 97 -3.46 -4.78 -4.09
N THR A 98 -3.29 -5.72 -3.17
CA THR A 98 -3.98 -5.76 -1.87
C THR A 98 -3.04 -5.50 -0.71
N THR A 99 -1.72 -5.53 -0.93
CA THR A 99 -0.73 -5.33 0.15
C THR A 99 0.45 -4.50 -0.30
N ILE A 100 0.81 -3.51 0.51
CA ILE A 100 2.05 -2.74 0.41
C ILE A 100 2.90 -3.15 1.61
N TRP A 101 3.96 -3.93 1.35
CA TRP A 101 4.90 -4.39 2.38
C TRP A 101 5.90 -3.29 2.72
N VAL A 102 5.98 -2.92 3.99
CA VAL A 102 6.98 -1.96 4.47
C VAL A 102 8.24 -2.69 4.90
N THR A 103 9.36 -2.37 4.25
CA THR A 103 10.70 -2.93 4.55
C THR A 103 11.68 -1.91 5.11
N GLY A 104 11.29 -0.63 5.16
CA GLY A 104 12.06 0.46 5.76
C GLY A 104 11.14 1.62 6.17
N THR A 105 11.43 2.26 7.31
CA THR A 105 10.60 3.29 7.92
C THR A 105 10.25 4.39 6.92
N VAL A 106 8.96 4.68 6.78
CA VAL A 106 8.46 5.64 5.79
C VAL A 106 8.23 7.01 6.45
N PRO A 107 8.99 8.05 6.08
CA PRO A 107 8.71 9.39 6.53
C PRO A 107 7.40 9.90 5.90
N VAL A 108 6.49 10.43 6.72
CA VAL A 108 5.17 10.90 6.27
C VAL A 108 4.84 12.32 6.77
N SER A 109 4.04 13.04 5.99
CA SER A 109 3.46 14.34 6.34
C SER A 109 2.25 14.61 5.46
N GLY A 110 1.36 15.54 5.86
CA GLY A 110 0.14 15.83 5.11
C GLY A 110 -0.87 14.68 5.19
N GLU A 111 -1.62 14.47 4.12
CA GLU A 111 -2.69 13.46 4.06
C GLU A 111 -2.14 12.08 3.71
N ILE A 112 -2.35 11.11 4.61
CA ILE A 112 -1.95 9.72 4.46
C ILE A 112 -3.20 8.85 4.41
N SER A 113 -3.50 8.36 3.21
CA SER A 113 -4.71 7.61 2.92
C SER A 113 -4.49 6.63 1.77
N LEU A 114 -5.10 5.45 1.84
CA LEU A 114 -5.15 4.48 0.74
C LEU A 114 -6.53 4.45 0.04
N ALA A 115 -7.37 5.45 0.29
CA ALA A 115 -8.64 5.62 -0.42
C ALA A 115 -8.44 5.55 -1.94
N GLY A 116 -9.32 4.79 -2.61
CA GLY A 116 -9.24 4.52 -4.05
C GLY A 116 -8.35 3.33 -4.42
N THR A 117 -7.83 2.59 -3.44
CA THR A 117 -7.09 1.34 -3.64
C THR A 117 -7.76 0.19 -2.86
N ASN A 118 -7.38 -1.05 -3.18
CA ASN A 118 -7.73 -2.25 -2.38
C ASN A 118 -6.61 -2.64 -1.40
N ALA A 119 -5.59 -1.80 -1.26
CA ALA A 119 -4.38 -2.14 -0.54
C ALA A 119 -4.45 -1.76 0.95
N ILE A 120 -3.76 -2.55 1.76
CA ILE A 120 -3.37 -2.18 3.13
C ILE A 120 -1.86 -1.97 3.21
N LEU A 121 -1.42 -1.19 4.19
CA LEU A 121 -0.01 -1.08 4.53
C LEU A 121 0.33 -2.15 5.58
N LYS A 122 1.33 -3.00 5.33
CA LYS A 122 1.62 -4.14 6.21
C LYS A 122 3.11 -4.29 6.50
N ARG A 123 3.45 -4.59 7.76
CA ARG A 123 4.83 -4.86 8.19
C ARG A 123 5.38 -6.11 7.49
N GLU A 124 6.51 -5.97 6.80
CA GLU A 124 7.24 -7.13 6.30
C GLU A 124 7.79 -7.95 7.49
N SER A 125 7.80 -9.29 7.37
CA SER A 125 8.06 -10.23 8.46
C SER A 125 9.37 -10.03 9.22
N ALA A 126 10.42 -9.52 8.56
CA ALA A 126 11.72 -9.27 9.16
C ALA A 126 11.92 -7.80 9.58
N PHE A 127 11.01 -6.90 9.19
CA PHE A 127 11.13 -5.47 9.47
C PHE A 127 10.69 -5.13 10.91
N THR A 128 11.59 -4.50 11.66
CA THR A 128 11.44 -4.30 13.11
C THR A 128 11.14 -2.86 13.53
N ASP A 129 11.46 -1.87 12.70
CA ASP A 129 11.37 -0.44 13.07
C ASP A 129 9.93 0.11 12.88
N TYR A 130 9.70 1.40 13.11
CA TYR A 130 8.40 2.03 12.86
C TYR A 130 8.00 1.87 11.39
N LEU A 131 6.73 1.57 11.08
CA LEU A 131 6.30 1.55 9.68
C LEU A 131 6.27 2.98 9.12
N LEU A 132 5.69 3.89 9.89
CA LEU A 132 5.52 5.30 9.53
C LEU A 132 6.12 6.21 10.60
N GLU A 133 6.81 7.27 10.18
CA GLU A 133 7.30 8.31 11.07
C GLU A 133 6.90 9.70 10.58
N THR A 134 6.20 10.46 11.42
CA THR A 134 5.78 11.82 11.09
C THR A 134 6.97 12.77 11.00
N GLN A 135 7.08 13.53 9.90
CA GLN A 135 8.07 14.60 9.74
C GLN A 135 7.49 15.99 9.97
N ALA A 136 6.16 16.11 9.87
CA ALA A 136 5.40 17.34 10.11
C ALA A 136 3.95 16.96 10.45
N ASP A 137 3.05 17.94 10.45
CA ASP A 137 1.63 17.71 10.64
C ASP A 137 1.12 16.66 9.65
N THR A 138 0.49 15.62 10.18
CA THR A 138 0.07 14.43 9.42
C THR A 138 -1.37 14.07 9.77
N ILE A 139 -2.17 13.74 8.77
CA ILE A 139 -3.56 13.31 8.92
C ILE A 139 -3.69 11.92 8.31
N PHE A 140 -4.14 10.96 9.10
CA PHE A 140 -4.45 9.61 8.66
C PHE A 140 -5.96 9.46 8.50
N HIS A 141 -6.41 8.95 7.35
CA HIS A 141 -7.80 8.61 7.09
C HIS A 141 -7.89 7.53 5.97
N ASP A 142 -8.91 6.69 5.99
CA ASP A 142 -9.13 5.62 4.98
C ASP A 142 -7.86 4.80 4.66
N ILE A 143 -7.25 4.23 5.70
CA ILE A 143 -6.02 3.43 5.60
C ILE A 143 -5.98 2.39 6.71
N THR A 144 -5.63 1.15 6.36
CA THR A 144 -5.25 0.12 7.34
C THR A 144 -3.74 -0.01 7.39
N VAL A 145 -3.19 0.02 8.60
CA VAL A 145 -1.79 -0.23 8.92
C VAL A 145 -1.72 -1.45 9.83
N ASP A 146 -1.21 -2.56 9.30
CA ASP A 146 -1.21 -3.88 9.92
C ASP A 146 0.23 -4.28 10.31
N GLY A 147 0.42 -4.57 11.60
CA GLY A 147 1.72 -4.94 12.17
C GLY A 147 2.15 -6.39 11.93
N ASN A 148 1.31 -7.18 11.27
CA ASN A 148 1.58 -8.53 10.83
C ASN A 148 2.03 -9.49 11.94
N LYS A 149 1.56 -9.27 13.18
CA LYS A 149 1.98 -9.96 14.41
C LYS A 149 2.16 -11.47 14.25
N ASP A 150 1.21 -12.14 13.59
CA ASP A 150 1.20 -13.61 13.46
C ASP A 150 2.28 -14.16 12.50
N ASN A 151 2.90 -13.31 11.68
CA ASN A 151 3.87 -13.73 10.67
C ASN A 151 5.25 -13.08 10.84
N ILE A 152 5.51 -12.41 11.97
CA ILE A 152 6.82 -11.81 12.22
C ILE A 152 7.87 -12.89 12.48
N THR A 153 8.93 -12.86 11.68
CA THR A 153 10.11 -13.73 11.81
C THR A 153 11.26 -13.05 12.55
N ALA A 154 11.24 -11.71 12.62
CA ALA A 154 12.24 -10.95 13.35
C ALA A 154 12.27 -11.32 14.85
N THR A 155 13.49 -11.44 15.37
CA THR A 155 13.73 -11.65 16.80
C THR A 155 14.26 -10.37 17.43
N GLY A 156 13.95 -10.14 18.70
CA GLY A 156 14.38 -8.94 19.42
C GLY A 156 13.36 -7.81 19.36
N SER A 157 13.87 -6.58 19.30
CA SER A 157 13.02 -5.39 19.42
C SER A 157 12.14 -5.19 18.19
N ILE A 158 10.85 -4.93 18.41
CA ILE A 158 9.88 -4.53 17.38
C ILE A 158 9.20 -3.26 17.87
N TYR A 159 9.12 -2.25 17.00
CA TYR A 159 8.58 -0.93 17.31
C TYR A 159 7.09 -0.81 16.94
N SER A 160 6.49 0.31 17.34
CA SER A 160 5.10 0.67 17.02
C SER A 160 4.86 0.74 15.52
N LEU A 161 3.60 0.75 15.08
CA LEU A 161 3.25 1.03 13.70
C LEU A 161 3.64 2.46 13.30
N ILE A 162 3.31 3.43 14.16
CA ILE A 162 3.50 4.85 13.89
C ILE A 162 4.32 5.49 15.02
N ARG A 163 5.33 6.27 14.65
CA ARG A 163 6.02 7.21 15.55
C ARG A 163 5.59 8.64 15.24
N VAL A 164 5.08 9.32 16.27
CA VAL A 164 4.75 10.75 16.24
C VAL A 164 5.82 11.51 17.01
N ALA A 165 6.81 12.06 16.30
CA ALA A 165 7.98 12.70 16.90
C ALA A 165 7.98 14.21 16.65
N ASN A 166 7.88 15.01 17.72
CA ASN A 166 7.90 16.49 17.66
C ASN A 166 6.92 17.10 16.63
N ALA A 167 5.82 16.40 16.36
CA ALA A 167 4.84 16.75 15.33
C ALA A 167 3.40 16.57 15.86
N ILE A 168 2.42 17.01 15.06
CA ILE A 168 1.00 16.75 15.30
C ILE A 168 0.52 15.68 14.32
N ALA A 169 -0.03 14.59 14.84
CA ALA A 169 -0.74 13.60 14.04
C ALA A 169 -2.24 13.65 14.35
N THR A 170 -3.07 13.48 13.33
CA THR A 170 -4.53 13.32 13.50
C THR A 170 -4.97 11.98 12.93
N ILE A 171 -5.67 11.18 13.72
CA ILE A 171 -6.34 9.94 13.28
C ILE A 171 -7.82 10.26 13.09
N GLN A 172 -8.30 10.08 11.86
CA GLN A 172 -9.69 10.29 11.46
C GLN A 172 -10.37 8.96 11.12
N ASP A 173 -11.63 9.04 10.71
CA ASP A 173 -12.41 7.88 10.29
C ASP A 173 -11.76 7.14 9.11
N GLY A 174 -11.99 5.83 9.05
CA GLY A 174 -11.38 4.95 8.06
C GLY A 174 -9.91 4.58 8.34
N THR A 175 -9.26 5.18 9.34
CA THR A 175 -7.95 4.68 9.80
C THR A 175 -8.12 3.46 10.71
N VAL A 176 -7.39 2.38 10.40
CA VAL A 176 -7.29 1.18 11.23
C VAL A 176 -5.82 0.90 11.54
N LEU A 177 -5.49 0.80 12.83
CA LEU A 177 -4.14 0.45 13.30
C LEU A 177 -4.22 -0.87 14.07
N GLU A 178 -3.68 -1.94 13.52
CA GLU A 178 -3.95 -3.28 14.03
C GLU A 178 -2.76 -4.24 14.02
N ASN A 179 -2.93 -5.32 14.78
CA ASN A 179 -2.09 -6.53 14.73
C ASN A 179 -0.58 -6.27 14.85
N ASN A 180 -0.17 -5.28 15.66
CA ASN A 180 1.23 -5.08 15.98
C ASN A 180 1.59 -5.68 17.34
N GLU A 181 2.75 -6.33 17.43
CA GLU A 181 3.33 -6.74 18.70
C GLU A 181 4.66 -6.01 18.91
N ALA A 182 4.58 -4.83 19.51
CA ALA A 182 5.76 -4.08 19.89
C ALA A 182 6.44 -4.76 21.08
N ARG A 183 7.68 -5.19 20.89
CA ARG A 183 8.52 -5.82 21.91
C ARG A 183 9.70 -4.91 22.11
N HIS A 184 9.77 -4.16 23.20
CA HIS A 184 10.97 -3.37 23.50
C HIS A 184 11.18 -3.32 25.02
N SER A 185 12.30 -3.89 25.49
CA SER A 185 12.53 -4.09 26.92
C SER A 185 12.96 -2.83 27.67
N ASN A 186 13.56 -1.86 26.98
CA ASN A 186 14.27 -0.75 27.64
C ASN A 186 13.64 0.63 27.40
N ILE A 187 12.57 0.72 26.61
CA ILE A 187 11.94 1.98 26.23
C ILE A 187 10.43 1.74 26.29
N GLY A 188 9.69 2.65 26.92
CA GLY A 188 8.23 2.61 26.88
C GLY A 188 7.77 2.78 25.43
N THR A 189 6.97 1.84 24.94
CA THR A 189 6.48 1.82 23.56
C THR A 189 5.00 1.46 23.53
N GLY A 190 4.31 1.99 22.53
CA GLY A 190 2.91 1.69 22.22
C GLY A 190 2.82 0.54 21.23
N GLY A 191 1.77 -0.27 21.31
CA GLY A 191 1.53 -1.32 20.31
C GLY A 191 1.31 -0.72 18.93
N ALA A 192 0.37 0.22 18.81
CA ALA A 192 0.09 0.92 17.57
C ALA A 192 0.92 2.21 17.42
N VAL A 193 0.88 3.10 18.42
CA VAL A 193 1.44 4.46 18.28
C VAL A 193 2.34 4.80 19.46
N THR A 194 3.54 5.29 19.15
CA THR A 194 4.42 5.95 20.13
C THR A 194 4.51 7.44 19.83
N ILE A 195 4.23 8.26 20.84
CA ILE A 195 4.28 9.72 20.74
C ILE A 195 5.47 10.22 21.54
N GLU A 196 6.38 10.95 20.90
CA GLU A 196 7.58 11.51 21.52
C GLU A 196 7.61 13.02 21.36
N ALA A 197 7.32 13.73 22.45
CA ALA A 197 7.22 15.20 22.47
C ALA A 197 6.29 15.78 21.36
N GLY A 198 5.35 14.96 20.86
CA GLY A 198 4.36 15.32 19.86
C GLY A 198 2.94 15.35 20.42
N THR A 199 1.97 15.52 19.53
CA THR A 199 0.54 15.46 19.86
C THR A 199 -0.16 14.49 18.91
N LEU A 200 -0.95 13.59 19.45
CA LEU A 200 -1.89 12.79 18.67
C LEU A 200 -3.32 13.26 18.96
N ASN A 201 -4.05 13.64 17.93
CA ASN A 201 -5.48 13.94 18.01
C ASN A 201 -6.25 12.78 17.35
N MET A 202 -7.12 12.11 18.08
CA MET A 202 -7.98 11.05 17.55
C MET A 202 -9.42 11.53 17.54
N THR A 203 -9.91 11.85 16.34
CA THR A 203 -11.31 12.29 16.11
C THR A 203 -12.18 11.16 15.56
N GLY A 204 -11.56 10.06 15.14
CA GLY A 204 -12.18 8.88 14.54
C GLY A 204 -11.24 7.69 14.55
N GLY A 205 -11.53 6.69 13.70
CA GLY A 205 -10.64 5.55 13.47
C GLY A 205 -10.72 4.43 14.52
N TYR A 206 -9.97 3.36 14.29
CA TYR A 206 -10.02 2.14 15.06
C TYR A 206 -8.63 1.58 15.36
N ILE A 207 -8.29 1.41 16.64
CA ILE A 207 -7.00 0.87 17.09
C ILE A 207 -7.26 -0.40 17.89
N HIS A 208 -6.86 -1.56 17.36
CA HIS A 208 -7.19 -2.85 17.99
C HIS A 208 -6.15 -3.94 17.79
N ASP A 209 -6.19 -4.97 18.65
CA ASP A 209 -5.34 -6.15 18.58
C ASP A 209 -3.82 -5.85 18.58
N ASN A 210 -3.45 -4.69 19.11
CA ASN A 210 -2.06 -4.33 19.31
C ASN A 210 -1.58 -4.77 20.69
N GLN A 211 -0.30 -5.03 20.80
CA GLN A 211 0.35 -5.47 22.02
C GLN A 211 1.65 -4.71 22.23
N ALA A 212 1.92 -4.31 23.48
CA ALA A 212 3.21 -3.76 23.88
C ALA A 212 3.49 -4.00 25.36
N ASN A 213 4.74 -3.80 25.79
CA ASN A 213 5.09 -3.98 27.21
C ASN A 213 4.44 -2.93 28.13
N TRP A 214 4.22 -1.70 27.63
CA TRP A 214 3.76 -0.57 28.46
C TRP A 214 2.37 -0.08 28.05
N GLY A 215 2.22 0.44 26.83
CA GLY A 215 0.94 0.91 26.30
C GLY A 215 0.42 -0.04 25.24
N GLY A 216 -0.50 -0.94 25.57
CA GLY A 216 -1.01 -1.95 24.61
C GLY A 216 -1.40 -1.36 23.25
N ALA A 217 -1.95 -0.14 23.24
CA ALA A 217 -2.25 0.63 22.02
C ALA A 217 -1.29 1.81 21.80
N ILE A 218 -1.32 2.79 22.71
CA ILE A 218 -0.64 4.07 22.55
C ILE A 218 0.27 4.30 23.75
N TYR A 219 1.49 4.76 23.51
CA TYR A 219 2.42 5.21 24.54
C TYR A 219 2.75 6.69 24.37
N LEU A 220 2.75 7.41 25.50
CA LEU A 220 3.08 8.83 25.59
C LEU A 220 4.46 9.00 26.25
N GLY A 221 5.46 9.35 25.44
CA GLY A 221 6.83 9.62 25.88
C GLY A 221 7.14 11.11 25.97
N GLY A 222 7.76 11.53 27.08
CA GLY A 222 8.19 12.91 27.30
C GLY A 222 7.01 13.88 27.45
N ARG A 223 7.05 15.01 26.73
CA ARG A 223 5.99 16.04 26.72
C ARG A 223 4.86 15.73 25.71
N ALA A 224 4.53 14.45 25.55
CA ALA A 224 3.52 14.01 24.61
C ALA A 224 2.11 14.38 25.08
N ASN A 225 1.22 14.66 24.12
CA ASN A 225 -0.21 14.85 24.35
C ASN A 225 -1.01 13.86 23.51
N PHE A 226 -2.08 13.33 24.10
CA PHE A 226 -3.07 12.54 23.39
C PHE A 226 -4.46 13.11 23.68
N ASN A 227 -5.13 13.58 22.63
CA ASN A 227 -6.47 14.12 22.69
C ASN A 227 -7.41 13.19 21.92
N MET A 228 -8.43 12.65 22.58
CA MET A 228 -9.42 11.78 21.94
C MET A 228 -10.81 12.40 22.05
N SER A 229 -11.45 12.63 20.91
CA SER A 229 -12.83 13.11 20.80
C SER A 229 -13.74 12.17 20.00
N GLY A 230 -13.18 11.12 19.39
CA GLY A 230 -13.91 10.08 18.67
C GLY A 230 -13.05 8.84 18.40
N GLY A 231 -13.61 7.88 17.67
CA GLY A 231 -12.98 6.59 17.35
C GLY A 231 -13.08 5.54 18.46
N VAL A 232 -12.44 4.38 18.25
CA VAL A 232 -12.48 3.22 19.16
C VAL A 232 -11.06 2.68 19.40
N ILE A 233 -10.77 2.32 20.66
CA ILE A 233 -9.53 1.64 21.07
C ILE A 233 -9.92 0.42 21.91
N GLU A 234 -9.78 -0.79 21.39
CA GLU A 234 -10.19 -2.03 22.09
C GLU A 234 -9.25 -3.20 21.78
N ASN A 235 -9.32 -4.28 22.56
CA ASN A 235 -8.52 -5.50 22.38
C ASN A 235 -7.00 -5.29 22.32
N ASN A 236 -6.51 -4.16 22.85
CA ASN A 236 -5.09 -3.87 22.94
C ASN A 236 -4.53 -4.38 24.28
N HIS A 237 -3.39 -5.07 24.25
CA HIS A 237 -2.85 -5.79 25.40
C HIS A 237 -1.51 -5.21 25.86
N ALA A 238 -1.47 -4.65 27.07
CA ALA A 238 -0.22 -4.33 27.73
C ALA A 238 0.34 -5.58 28.41
N VAL A 239 1.46 -6.11 27.93
CA VAL A 239 2.17 -7.23 28.55
C VAL A 239 3.11 -6.66 29.59
N SER A 240 2.62 -6.45 30.81
CA SER A 240 3.58 -6.27 31.90
C SER A 240 4.28 -7.61 32.11
N ASP A 241 5.58 -7.68 31.79
CA ASP A 241 6.49 -8.47 32.61
C ASP A 241 6.67 -7.72 33.92
N GLY A 242 5.59 -7.64 34.71
CA GLY A 242 5.69 -7.37 36.13
C GLY A 242 6.41 -8.55 36.79
N SER A 243 7.69 -8.74 36.49
CA SER A 243 8.57 -9.56 37.31
C SER A 243 8.67 -8.86 38.65
N LYS A 244 7.98 -9.49 39.59
CA LYS A 244 8.02 -9.33 41.04
C LYS A 244 9.43 -9.06 41.58
#